data_AF-A0A183H6N9-F1
#
_entry.id   AF-A0A183H6N9-F1
#
_cell.length_a   1.000
_cell.length_b   1.000
_cell.length_c   1.000
_cell.angle_alpha   90.00
_cell.angle_beta   90.00
_cell.angle_gamma   90.00
#
_symmetry.space_group_name_H-M   'P 1'
#
loop_
_entity.id
_entity.type
_entity.pdbx_description
1 polymer ?
#
loop_
_entity_poly.entity_id
_entity_poly.type
_entity_poly.pdbx_seq_one_letter_code
_entity_poly.pdbx_strand_id
1 'polypeptide(L)' 'MGKKQHQKDKLYLTTTEWKETYGGHKDDTGRRMQRAFFKRLPITHCSLSLLPFEDPVCSQDGIIFDLTYA' A
#
# COMPACT_ATOMS: atom_id res chain seq x y z
N MET A 1 -23.62 26.10 -32.16
CA MET A 1 -23.15 24.79 -31.64
C MET A 1 -21.62 24.80 -31.66
N GLY A 2 -20.93 24.32 -30.60
CA GLY A 2 -19.48 24.10 -30.64
C GLY A 2 -18.60 24.75 -29.56
N LYS A 3 -19.03 24.88 -28.29
CA LYS A 3 -18.22 25.47 -27.21
C LYS A 3 -17.19 24.53 -26.55
N LYS A 4 -16.96 23.32 -27.08
CA LYS A 4 -16.10 22.29 -26.45
C LYS A 4 -14.84 21.90 -27.23
N GLN A 5 -14.62 22.48 -28.41
CA GLN A 5 -13.52 22.05 -29.30
C GLN A 5 -12.14 22.51 -28.81
N HIS A 6 -12.04 23.69 -28.19
CA HIS A 6 -10.76 24.22 -27.68
C HIS A 6 -10.34 23.70 -26.31
N GLN A 7 -11.09 22.79 -25.68
CA GLN A 7 -10.73 22.32 -24.34
C GLN A 7 -9.52 21.36 -24.33
N LYS A 8 -9.08 20.92 -25.51
CA LYS A 8 -7.98 19.97 -25.73
C LYS A 8 -6.67 20.63 -26.17
N ASP A 9 -6.68 21.91 -26.57
CA ASP A 9 -5.47 22.67 -26.92
C ASP A 9 -4.82 23.26 -25.66
N LYS A 10 -4.27 22.39 -24.81
CA LYS A 10 -3.59 22.78 -23.57
C LYS A 10 -2.14 22.28 -23.59
N LEU A 11 -1.23 23.08 -23.05
CA LEU A 11 0.19 22.73 -22.91
C LEU A 11 0.49 21.85 -21.68
N TYR A 12 -0.53 21.35 -21.01
CA TYR A 12 -0.41 20.49 -19.84
C TYR A 12 -1.38 19.32 -19.94
N LEU A 13 -1.05 18.20 -19.30
CA LEU A 13 -1.93 17.06 -19.13
C LEU A 13 -2.71 17.20 -17.83
N THR A 14 -4.02 16.99 -17.87
CA THR A 14 -4.81 16.77 -16.65
C THR A 14 -4.55 15.37 -16.09
N THR A 15 -4.87 15.19 -14.80
CA THR A 15 -4.77 13.88 -14.13
C THR A 15 -5.55 12.80 -14.88
N THR A 16 -6.75 13.12 -15.37
CA THR A 16 -7.58 12.19 -16.15
C THR A 16 -6.94 11.83 -17.49
N GLU A 17 -6.39 12.82 -18.20
CA GLU A 17 -5.72 12.61 -19.49
C GLU A 17 -4.45 11.76 -19.35
N TRP A 18 -3.63 12.00 -18.32
CA TRP A 18 -2.46 11.17 -18.01
C TRP A 18 -2.83 9.74 -17.59
N LYS A 19 -3.91 9.60 -16.81
CA LYS A 19 -4.37 8.29 -16.32
C LYS A 19 -5.00 7.43 -17.41
N GLU A 20 -5.85 8.02 -18.26
CA GLU A 20 -6.76 7.26 -19.12
C GLU A 20 -6.42 7.37 -20.62
N THR A 21 -5.79 8.47 -21.07
CA THR A 21 -5.75 8.82 -22.52
C THR A 21 -4.36 8.72 -23.14
N TYR A 22 -3.33 9.27 -22.51
CA TYR A 22 -2.00 9.42 -23.13
C TYR A 22 -0.93 8.49 -22.54
N GLY A 23 -1.28 7.68 -21.54
CA GLY A 23 -0.38 6.73 -20.90
C GLY A 23 0.64 7.37 -19.95
N GLY A 24 1.39 6.52 -19.23
CA GLY A 24 2.34 6.91 -18.18
C GLY A 24 1.86 6.57 -16.77
N HIS A 25 0.54 6.45 -16.55
CA HIS A 25 -0.01 5.95 -15.30
C HIS A 25 0.14 4.43 -15.20
N LYS A 26 0.91 3.97 -14.20
CA LYS A 26 0.96 2.56 -13.81
C LYS A 26 -0.14 2.30 -12.79
N ASP A 27 -1.14 1.51 -13.17
CA ASP A 27 -2.17 1.10 -12.23
C ASP A 27 -1.58 0.14 -11.18
N ASP A 28 -1.52 0.61 -9.93
CA ASP A 28 -1.05 -0.15 -8.77
C ASP A 28 -2.22 -0.73 -7.96
N THR A 29 -3.47 -0.58 -8.44
CA THR A 29 -4.67 -1.02 -7.72
C THR A 29 -4.62 -2.51 -7.39
N GLY A 30 -4.19 -3.36 -8.33
CA GLY A 30 -4.03 -4.80 -8.08
C GLY A 30 -3.02 -5.10 -6.96
N ARG A 31 -1.88 -4.40 -6.93
CA ARG A 31 -0.87 -4.56 -5.88
C ARG A 31 -1.35 -4.03 -4.53
N ARG A 32 -2.09 -2.93 -4.52
CA ARG A 32 -2.73 -2.38 -3.31
C ARG A 32 -3.78 -3.34 -2.76
N MET A 33 -4.59 -3.96 -3.62
CA MET A 33 -5.53 -4.99 -3.24
C MET A 33 -4.80 -6.20 -2.63
N GLN A 34 -3.74 -6.70 -3.26
CA GLN A 34 -2.92 -7.78 -2.69
C GLN A 34 -2.36 -7.44 -1.31
N ARG A 35 -1.88 -6.19 -1.10
CA ARG A 35 -1.45 -5.72 0.23
C ARG A 35 -2.59 -5.63 1.24
N ALA A 36 -3.81 -5.35 0.79
CA ALA A 36 -4.99 -5.31 1.65
C ALA A 36 -5.47 -6.71 2.05
N PHE A 37 -5.32 -7.70 1.17
CA PHE A 37 -5.62 -9.11 1.47
C PHE A 37 -4.61 -9.70 2.47
N PHE A 38 -3.33 -9.32 2.38
CA PHE A 38 -2.34 -9.66 3.40
C PHE A 38 -2.52 -8.78 4.63
N LYS A 39 -3.24 -9.28 5.64
CA LYS A 39 -3.29 -8.63 6.94
C LYS A 39 -1.94 -8.77 7.63
N ARG A 40 -1.17 -7.69 7.68
CA ARG A 40 0.04 -7.63 8.48
C ARG A 40 -0.32 -7.90 9.93
N LEU A 41 0.46 -8.76 10.59
CA LEU A 41 0.38 -8.91 12.03
C LEU A 41 0.63 -7.54 12.68
N PRO A 42 -0.23 -7.06 13.59
CA PRO A 42 0.04 -5.82 14.31
C PRO A 42 1.36 -5.92 15.07
N ILE A 43 2.08 -4.79 15.20
CA ILE A 43 3.35 -4.74 15.94
C ILE A 43 3.20 -5.11 17.43
N THR A 44 1.96 -5.18 17.92
CA THR A 44 1.63 -5.58 19.29
C THR A 44 1.50 -7.08 19.49
N HIS A 45 1.78 -7.91 18.47
CA HIS A 45 1.63 -9.36 18.53
C HIS A 45 2.95 -10.09 18.29
N CYS A 46 3.11 -11.22 18.97
CA CYS A 46 4.24 -12.12 18.89
C CYS A 46 4.38 -12.74 17.49
N SER A 47 5.60 -12.67 16.94
CA SER A 47 5.91 -13.22 15.61
C SER A 47 5.83 -14.75 15.54
N LEU A 48 5.83 -15.45 16.68
CA LEU A 48 5.73 -16.91 16.77
C LEU A 48 4.28 -17.37 17.03
N SER A 49 3.65 -16.87 18.10
CA SER A 49 2.31 -17.31 18.51
C SER A 49 1.17 -16.58 17.79
N LEU A 50 1.45 -15.42 17.18
CA LEU A 50 0.47 -14.53 16.55
C LEU A 50 -0.58 -13.99 17.53
N LEU A 51 -0.30 -14.01 18.83
CA LEU A 51 -1.11 -13.45 19.90
C LEU A 51 -0.52 -12.10 20.38
N PRO A 52 -1.31 -11.22 21.02
CA PRO A 52 -0.78 -10.04 21.68
C PRO A 52 0.37 -10.37 22.64
N PHE A 53 1.37 -9.51 22.71
CA PHE A 53 2.48 -9.67 23.64
C PHE A 53 2.04 -9.56 25.10
N GLU A 54 2.57 -10.45 25.94
CA GLU A 54 2.63 -10.30 27.39
C GLU A 54 4.03 -9.79 27.78
N ASP A 55 5.08 -10.51 27.38
CA ASP A 55 6.49 -10.19 27.69
C ASP A 55 7.36 -10.14 26.41
N PRO A 56 7.36 -9.03 25.65
CA PRO A 56 8.07 -8.94 24.38
C PRO A 56 9.60 -8.88 24.57
N VAL A 57 10.32 -9.72 23.81
CA VAL A 57 11.78 -9.74 23.69
C VAL A 57 12.21 -9.61 22.23
N CYS A 58 13.45 -9.16 22.00
CA CYS A 58 13.99 -8.92 20.66
C CYS A 58 15.27 -9.74 20.45
N SER A 59 15.34 -10.50 19.35
CA SER A 59 16.56 -11.19 18.95
C SER A 59 17.62 -10.20 18.42
N GLN A 60 18.86 -10.68 18.30
CA GLN A 60 19.95 -9.89 17.69
C GLN A 60 19.66 -9.50 16.23
N ASP A 61 18.83 -10.28 15.52
CA ASP A 61 18.38 -10.01 14.16
C ASP A 61 17.20 -9.02 14.09
N GLY A 62 16.69 -8.55 15.23
CA GLY A 62 15.58 -7.60 15.30
C GLY A 62 14.19 -8.23 15.25
N ILE A 63 14.06 -9.54 15.49
CA ILE A 63 12.76 -10.23 15.52
C ILE A 63 12.17 -10.11 16.91
N ILE A 64 10.93 -9.62 17.01
CA ILE A 64 10.22 -9.47 18.29
C ILE A 64 9.29 -10.68 18.49
N PHE A 65 9.44 -11.36 19.61
CA PHE A 65 8.61 -12.49 20.04
C PHE A 65 8.41 -12.42 21.55
N ASP A 66 7.49 -13.21 22.06
CA ASP A 66 7.15 -13.22 23.49
C ASP A 66 8.04 -14.23 24.21
N LEU A 67 8.56 -13.86 25.38
CA LEU A 67 9.51 -14.65 26.18
C LEU A 67 9.00 -16.06 26.49
N THR A 68 7.68 -16.20 26.70
CA THR A 68 7.04 -17.49 26.97
C THR A 68 7.14 -18.48 25.80
N TYR A 69 7.43 -17.98 24.60
CA TYR A 69 7.62 -18.73 23.37
C TYR A 69 9.08 -18.66 22.84
N ALA A 70 10.02 -18.20 23.68
CA ALA A 70 11.45 -18.14 23.38
C ALA A 70 12.12 -19.52 23.35
#